data_AF-A0A369HDM2-F1
#
_entry.id   AF-A0A369HDM2-F1
#
_cell.length_a   1.000
_cell.length_b   1.000
_cell.length_c   1.000
_cell.angle_alpha   90.00
_cell.angle_beta   90.00
_cell.angle_gamma   90.00
#
_symmetry.space_group_name_H-M   'P 1'
#
loop_
_entity.id
_entity.type
_entity.pdbx_description
1 polymer ?
#
loop_
_entity_poly.entity_id
_entity_poly.type
_entity_poly.pdbx_seq_one_letter_code
_entity_poly.pdbx_strand_id
1 'polypeptide(L)'
;MSGQAAIFHALLRPSMLQILRATGYHATKGAVLDSVTDLAARYLYALCEATAGHASHNHGTPGDYTVADIGIALGDVGALLPERRGDEDSRGLDDFLAWFSGPRMRELMDMGRDGESDATDYLAGQNSAQEEAQQNWRR
;
A
#
# COMPACT_ATOMS: atom_id res chain seq x y z
N MET A 1 1.16 -7.57 -25.81
CA MET A 1 2.04 -7.32 -24.65
C MET A 1 1.22 -7.04 -23.38
N SER A 2 0.11 -7.75 -23.13
CA SER A 2 -0.91 -7.35 -22.14
C SER A 2 -0.94 -8.15 -20.84
N GLY A 3 -0.10 -9.17 -20.67
CA GLY A 3 -0.17 -10.05 -19.49
C GLY A 3 0.38 -9.43 -18.20
N GLN A 4 1.56 -8.81 -18.28
CA GLN A 4 2.30 -8.40 -17.07
C GLN A 4 1.69 -7.18 -16.36
N ALA A 5 1.28 -6.16 -17.13
CA ALA A 5 0.59 -4.99 -16.57
C ALA A 5 -0.78 -5.37 -15.97
N ALA A 6 -1.51 -6.30 -16.62
CA ALA A 6 -2.78 -6.79 -16.10
C ALA A 6 -2.59 -7.56 -14.78
N ILE A 7 -1.51 -8.33 -14.62
CA ILE A 7 -1.17 -9.02 -13.37
C ILE A 7 -0.87 -8.00 -12.27
N PHE A 8 0.00 -7.01 -12.51
CA PHE A 8 0.33 -6.00 -11.51
C PHE A 8 -0.89 -5.17 -11.09
N HIS A 9 -1.73 -4.78 -12.05
CA HIS A 9 -2.99 -4.12 -11.76
C HIS A 9 -3.94 -5.02 -10.94
N ALA A 10 -4.04 -6.31 -11.28
CA ALA A 10 -4.86 -7.27 -10.53
C ALA A 10 -4.35 -7.48 -9.09
N LEU A 11 -3.03 -7.41 -8.86
CA LEU A 11 -2.43 -7.49 -7.53
C LEU A 11 -2.59 -6.20 -6.72
N LEU A 12 -2.58 -5.04 -7.38
CA LEU A 12 -2.76 -3.74 -6.73
C LEU A 12 -4.23 -3.49 -6.34
N ARG A 13 -5.17 -4.03 -7.11
CA ARG A 13 -6.61 -3.83 -6.92
C ARG A 13 -7.12 -4.24 -5.51
N PRO A 14 -6.74 -5.41 -4.93
CA PRO A 14 -7.04 -5.75 -3.54
C PRO A 14 -6.52 -4.72 -2.53
N SER A 15 -5.27 -4.24 -2.70
CA SER A 15 -4.68 -3.24 -1.80
C SER A 15 -5.44 -1.92 -1.85
N MET A 16 -5.83 -1.47 -3.04
CA MET A 16 -6.66 -0.25 -3.18
C MET A 16 -8.04 -0.42 -2.53
N LEU A 17 -8.65 -1.60 -2.65
CA LEU A 17 -9.92 -1.90 -1.97
C LEU A 17 -9.77 -1.87 -0.44
N GLN A 18 -8.67 -2.41 0.09
CA GLN A 18 -8.38 -2.37 1.53
C GLN A 18 -8.17 -0.94 2.03
N ILE A 19 -7.44 -0.12 1.29
CA ILE A 19 -7.25 1.31 1.61
C ILE A 19 -8.59 2.06 1.62
N LEU A 20 -9.44 1.82 0.61
CA LEU A 20 -10.78 2.43 0.56
C LEU A 20 -11.64 1.98 1.75
N ARG A 21 -11.60 0.70 2.11
CA ARG A 21 -12.34 0.18 3.27
C ARG A 21 -11.85 0.80 4.59
N ALA A 22 -10.54 0.88 4.79
CA ALA A 22 -9.92 1.46 5.98
C ALA A 22 -10.17 2.97 6.11
N THR A 23 -10.43 3.66 4.98
CA THR A 23 -10.82 5.07 4.98
C THR A 23 -12.33 5.30 5.16
N GLY A 24 -13.12 4.23 5.34
CA GLY A 24 -14.57 4.30 5.60
C GLY A 24 -15.46 4.10 4.38
N TYR A 25 -14.91 3.76 3.20
CA TYR A 25 -15.72 3.43 2.04
C TYR A 25 -16.15 1.96 2.07
N HIS A 26 -17.43 1.71 2.34
CA HIS A 26 -18.00 0.36 2.40
C HIS A 26 -18.60 -0.13 1.08
N ALA A 27 -18.72 0.74 0.07
CA ALA A 27 -19.17 0.39 -1.26
C ALA A 27 -18.51 1.29 -2.30
N THR A 28 -18.15 0.71 -3.46
CA THR A 28 -17.63 1.45 -4.61
C THR A 28 -18.02 0.75 -5.91
N LYS A 29 -18.18 1.50 -6.99
CA LYS A 29 -18.41 0.91 -8.33
C LYS A 29 -17.09 0.32 -8.83
N GLY A 30 -17.15 -0.83 -9.51
CA GLY A 30 -15.95 -1.47 -10.08
C GLY A 30 -15.11 -0.52 -10.95
N ALA A 31 -15.76 0.29 -11.78
CA ALA A 31 -15.09 1.28 -12.61
C ALA A 31 -14.30 2.35 -11.82
N VAL A 32 -14.77 2.72 -10.62
CA VAL A 32 -14.06 3.67 -9.74
C VAL A 32 -12.83 3.01 -9.14
N LEU A 33 -12.99 1.78 -8.64
CA LEU A 33 -11.87 1.00 -8.12
C LEU A 33 -10.80 0.80 -9.18
N ASP A 34 -11.18 0.45 -10.41
CA ASP A 34 -10.25 0.25 -11.52
C ASP A 34 -9.55 1.57 -11.90
N SER A 35 -10.28 2.69 -11.92
CA SER A 35 -9.70 4.01 -12.21
C SER A 35 -8.71 4.45 -11.13
N VAL A 36 -9.02 4.24 -9.85
CA VAL A 36 -8.13 4.55 -8.72
C VAL A 36 -6.92 3.61 -8.72
N THR A 37 -7.10 2.34 -9.08
CA THR A 37 -5.99 1.38 -9.20
C THR A 37 -5.04 1.76 -10.34
N ASP A 38 -5.57 2.17 -11.49
CA ASP A 38 -4.77 2.69 -12.60
C ASP A 38 -4.01 3.97 -12.20
N LEU A 39 -4.67 4.89 -11.50
CA LEU A 39 -4.03 6.11 -11.00
C LEU A 39 -2.91 5.80 -10.01
N ALA A 40 -3.15 4.86 -9.07
CA ALA A 40 -2.13 4.43 -8.12
C ALA A 40 -0.92 3.81 -8.82
N ALA A 41 -1.13 2.98 -9.85
CA ALA A 41 -0.05 2.41 -10.64
C ALA A 41 0.78 3.49 -11.35
N ARG A 42 0.11 4.48 -11.98
CA ARG A 42 0.79 5.61 -12.64
C ARG A 42 1.57 6.49 -11.65
N TYR A 43 1.00 6.70 -10.46
CA TYR A 43 1.67 7.46 -9.40
C TYR A 43 2.92 6.76 -8.90
N LEU A 44 2.85 5.45 -8.61
CA LEU A 44 4.00 4.65 -8.20
C LEU A 44 5.09 4.64 -9.27
N TYR A 45 4.70 4.56 -10.54
CA TYR A 45 5.64 4.66 -11.66
C TYR A 45 6.34 6.03 -11.69
N ALA A 46 5.58 7.12 -11.60
CA ALA A 46 6.14 8.47 -11.59
C ALA A 46 7.09 8.71 -10.40
N LEU A 47 6.75 8.17 -9.22
CA LEU A 47 7.61 8.23 -8.04
C LEU A 47 8.93 7.48 -8.26
N CYS A 48 8.88 6.27 -8.82
CA CYS A 48 10.09 5.51 -9.13
C CYS A 48 10.96 6.20 -10.18
N GLU A 49 10.34 6.79 -11.21
CA GLU A 49 11.04 7.53 -12.25
C GLU A 49 11.74 8.77 -11.68
N ALA A 50 11.06 9.56 -10.84
CA ALA A 50 11.64 10.72 -10.17
C ALA A 50 12.78 10.30 -9.22
N THR A 51 12.59 9.24 -8.44
CA THR A 51 13.63 8.69 -7.53
C THR A 51 14.87 8.26 -8.30
N ALA A 52 14.69 7.57 -9.43
CA ALA A 52 15.80 7.17 -10.30
C ALA A 52 16.51 8.36 -10.94
N GLY A 53 15.74 9.39 -11.32
CA GLY A 53 16.26 10.68 -11.75
C GLY A 53 17.20 11.28 -10.71
N HIS A 54 16.72 11.49 -9.49
CA HIS A 54 17.53 12.06 -8.40
C HIS A 54 18.75 11.23 -8.06
N ALA A 55 18.59 9.91 -7.93
CA ALA A 55 19.70 9.03 -7.60
C ALA A 55 20.82 9.06 -8.67
N SER A 56 20.44 9.14 -9.95
CA SER A 56 21.40 9.24 -11.05
C SER A 56 22.21 10.55 -11.04
N HIS A 57 21.60 11.65 -10.56
CA HIS A 57 22.26 12.94 -10.42
C HIS A 57 23.13 13.02 -9.17
N ASN A 58 22.72 12.36 -8.07
CA ASN A 58 23.35 12.50 -6.76
C ASN A 58 24.50 11.52 -6.52
N HIS A 59 24.38 10.25 -6.96
CA HIS A 59 25.31 9.18 -6.54
C HIS A 59 26.26 8.70 -7.65
N GLY A 60 26.07 9.17 -8.89
CA GLY A 60 26.95 8.85 -10.04
C GLY A 60 27.01 7.38 -10.46
N THR A 61 26.44 6.47 -9.67
CA THR A 61 26.39 5.03 -9.88
C THR A 61 24.93 4.61 -10.05
N PRO A 62 24.55 4.01 -11.19
CA PRO A 62 23.20 3.49 -11.38
C PRO A 62 22.88 2.41 -10.34
N GLY A 63 21.76 2.56 -9.64
CA GLY A 63 21.30 1.58 -8.66
C GLY A 63 21.62 1.92 -7.20
N ASP A 64 22.38 2.99 -6.95
CA ASP A 64 22.63 3.50 -5.59
C ASP A 64 21.52 4.50 -5.22
N TYR A 65 20.57 4.04 -4.41
CA TYR A 65 19.39 4.83 -4.00
C TYR A 65 19.41 5.04 -2.50
N THR A 66 19.18 6.29 -2.07
CA THR A 66 19.07 6.64 -0.66
C THR A 66 17.66 7.13 -0.33
N VAL A 67 17.34 7.17 0.97
CA VAL A 67 16.07 7.74 1.46
C VAL A 67 15.96 9.22 1.10
N ALA A 68 17.09 9.93 0.94
CA ALA A 68 17.10 11.32 0.50
C ALA A 68 16.56 11.48 -0.93
N ASP A 69 16.93 10.59 -1.86
CA ASP A 69 16.43 10.64 -3.24
C ASP A 69 14.92 10.40 -3.30
N ILE A 70 14.41 9.51 -2.43
CA ILE A 70 12.98 9.28 -2.27
C ILE A 70 12.28 10.52 -1.68
N GLY A 71 12.88 11.17 -0.68
CA GLY A 71 12.34 12.38 -0.07
C GLY A 71 12.17 13.52 -1.08
N ILE A 72 13.18 13.76 -1.91
CA ILE A 72 13.13 14.77 -2.98
C ILE A 72 12.07 14.38 -4.02
N ALA A 73 12.04 13.12 -4.45
CA ALA A 73 11.05 12.62 -5.41
C ALA A 73 9.61 12.76 -4.88
N LEU A 74 9.37 12.52 -3.58
CA LEU A 74 8.08 12.72 -2.93
C LEU A 74 7.64 14.19 -2.93
N GLY A 75 8.59 15.13 -2.84
CA GLY A 75 8.34 16.56 -3.06
C GLY A 75 7.90 16.84 -4.51
N ASP A 76 8.62 16.30 -5.49
CA ASP A 76 8.33 16.52 -6.92
C ASP A 76 6.97 16.00 -7.36
N VAL A 77 6.54 14.84 -6.84
CA VAL A 77 5.22 14.26 -7.16
C VAL A 77 4.10 14.83 -6.27
N GLY A 78 4.39 15.82 -5.43
CA GLY A 78 3.41 16.56 -4.62
C GLY A 78 2.91 15.80 -3.39
N ALA A 79 3.63 14.77 -2.94
CA ALA A 79 3.31 14.04 -1.72
C ALA A 79 3.65 14.83 -0.44
N LEU A 80 4.69 15.65 -0.52
CA LEU A 80 5.11 16.56 0.55
C LEU A 80 4.67 17.99 0.22
N LEU A 81 4.28 18.76 1.24
CA LEU A 81 3.96 20.17 1.08
C LEU A 81 5.18 20.94 0.54
N PRO A 82 4.99 21.95 -0.34
CA PRO A 82 6.10 22.67 -0.94
C PRO A 82 6.99 23.32 0.11
N GLU A 83 8.30 23.09 0.00
CA GLU A 83 9.31 23.77 0.81
C GLU A 83 9.21 25.29 0.59
N ARG A 84 9.06 26.05 1.67
CA ARG A 84 9.11 27.50 1.60
C ARG A 84 10.56 27.90 1.41
N ARG A 85 10.90 28.45 0.23
CA ARG A 85 12.26 28.92 -0.14
C ARG A 85 13.06 29.44 1.08
N GLY A 86 14.01 28.63 1.55
CA GLY A 86 14.82 28.82 2.75
C GLY A 86 15.55 27.51 3.10
N ASP A 87 16.62 27.60 3.89
CA ASP A 87 17.50 26.49 4.29
C ASP A 87 16.70 25.30 4.87
N GLU A 88 16.97 24.08 4.37
CA GLU A 88 16.50 22.76 4.83
C GLU A 88 15.09 22.73 5.45
N ASP A 89 14.04 22.96 4.65
CA ASP A 89 12.65 22.98 5.13
C ASP A 89 12.03 21.57 5.24
N SER A 90 12.24 20.88 6.37
CA SER A 90 11.72 19.52 6.60
C SER A 90 10.22 19.44 6.94
N ARG A 91 9.49 20.55 7.06
CA ARG A 91 8.11 20.55 7.58
C ARG A 91 7.15 19.66 6.79
N GLY A 92 7.29 19.60 5.47
CA GLY A 92 6.46 18.72 4.64
C GLY A 92 6.68 17.24 4.98
N LEU A 93 7.93 16.86 5.26
CA LEU A 93 8.29 15.53 5.73
C LEU A 93 7.81 15.29 7.17
N ASP A 94 7.95 16.28 8.05
CA ASP A 94 7.50 16.17 9.45
C ASP A 94 5.98 16.00 9.55
N ASP A 95 5.21 16.76 8.75
CA ASP A 95 3.75 16.64 8.65
C ASP A 95 3.36 15.26 8.10
N PHE A 96 4.07 14.79 7.08
CA PHE A 96 3.88 13.43 6.55
C PHE A 96 4.15 12.37 7.62
N LEU A 97 5.26 12.48 8.35
CA LEU A 97 5.63 11.54 9.42
C LEU A 97 4.63 11.58 10.58
N ALA A 98 4.13 12.76 10.95
CA ALA A 98 3.11 12.92 11.97
C ALA A 98 1.78 12.26 11.56
N TRP A 99 1.36 12.43 10.30
CA TRP A 99 0.21 11.74 9.74
C TRP A 99 0.43 10.22 9.69
N PHE A 100 1.58 9.77 9.16
CA PHE A 100 1.92 8.37 8.97
C PHE A 100 2.07 7.62 10.30
N SER A 101 2.59 8.28 11.32
CA SER A 101 2.69 7.70 12.68
C SER A 101 1.40 7.86 13.49
N GLY A 102 0.40 8.53 12.92
CA GLY A 102 -0.84 8.89 13.57
C GLY A 102 -1.81 7.71 13.77
N PRO A 103 -2.85 7.90 14.60
CA PRO A 103 -3.83 6.85 14.92
C PRO A 103 -4.51 6.27 13.68
N ARG A 104 -4.85 7.13 12.70
CA ARG A 104 -5.53 6.74 11.46
C ARG A 104 -4.71 5.78 10.61
N MET A 105 -3.39 5.98 10.51
CA MET A 105 -2.53 5.08 9.75
C MET A 105 -2.34 3.75 10.49
N ARG A 106 -2.23 3.80 11.82
CA ARG A 106 -2.18 2.59 12.65
C ARG A 106 -3.43 1.73 12.48
N GLU A 107 -4.61 2.32 12.53
CA GLU A 107 -5.88 1.64 12.29
C GLU A 107 -5.96 1.03 10.88
N LEU A 108 -5.43 1.74 9.87
CA LEU A 108 -5.37 1.22 8.50
C LEU A 108 -4.45 0.00 8.38
N MET A 109 -3.32 0.01 9.09
CA MET A 109 -2.40 -1.14 9.15
C MET A 109 -3.01 -2.33 9.91
N ASP A 110 -3.75 -2.07 10.99
CA ASP A 110 -4.42 -3.10 11.78
C ASP A 110 -5.58 -3.76 10.99
N MET A 111 -6.39 -2.98 10.27
CA MET A 111 -7.45 -3.53 9.41
C MET A 111 -6.93 -4.40 8.27
N GLY A 112 -5.71 -4.14 7.78
CA GLY A 112 -5.04 -5.00 6.79
C GLY A 112 -4.72 -6.40 7.33
N ARG A 113 -4.58 -6.53 8.66
CA ARG A 113 -4.25 -7.77 9.36
C ARG A 113 -5.48 -8.61 9.68
N ASP A 114 -6.64 -7.99 9.92
CA ASP A 114 -7.88 -8.69 10.30
C ASP A 114 -8.44 -9.65 9.24
N GLY A 115 -7.98 -9.55 7.98
CA GLY A 115 -8.34 -10.52 6.94
C GLY A 115 -7.84 -11.96 7.19
N GLU A 116 -6.87 -12.16 8.08
CA GLU A 116 -6.27 -13.48 8.37
C GLU A 116 -7.02 -14.25 9.48
N SER A 117 -7.73 -13.53 10.36
CA SER A 117 -8.45 -14.14 11.51
C SER A 117 -9.69 -14.92 11.10
N ASP A 118 -10.40 -14.47 10.05
CA ASP A 118 -11.65 -15.13 9.62
C ASP A 118 -11.34 -16.45 8.89
N ALA A 119 -10.29 -16.47 8.05
CA ALA A 119 -9.88 -17.67 7.29
C ALA A 119 -9.36 -18.81 8.17
N THR A 120 -8.72 -18.48 9.29
CA THR A 120 -8.20 -19.48 10.25
C THR A 120 -9.31 -20.12 11.07
N ASP A 121 -10.39 -19.40 11.36
CA ASP A 121 -11.56 -19.91 12.09
C ASP A 121 -12.37 -20.93 11.26
N TYR A 122 -12.54 -20.68 9.95
CA TYR A 122 -13.19 -21.64 9.04
C TYR A 122 -12.44 -22.98 8.93
N LEU A 123 -11.10 -22.97 8.95
CA LEU A 123 -10.28 -24.18 8.87
C LEU A 123 -10.30 -24.96 10.19
N ALA A 124 -10.31 -24.26 11.33
CA ALA A 124 -10.44 -24.88 12.65
C ALA A 124 -11.81 -25.55 12.86
N GLY A 125 -12.89 -24.91 12.38
CA GLY A 125 -14.25 -25.48 12.41
C GLY A 125 -14.41 -26.74 11.57
N GLN A 126 -13.69 -26.87 10.45
CA GLN A 126 -13.75 -28.08 9.61
C GLN A 126 -13.01 -29.26 10.23
N ASN A 127 -11.84 -29.03 10.84
CA ASN A 127 -11.05 -30.09 11.46
C ASN A 127 -11.76 -30.69 12.68
N SER A 128 -12.37 -29.85 13.51
CA SER A 128 -13.14 -30.29 14.68
C SER A 128 -14.39 -31.09 14.28
N ALA A 129 -15.13 -30.65 13.27
CA ALA A 129 -16.28 -31.41 12.73
C ALA A 129 -15.87 -32.77 12.12
N GLN A 130 -14.69 -32.84 11.49
CA GLN A 130 -14.16 -34.10 10.97
C GLN A 130 -13.74 -35.06 12.08
N GLU A 131 -13.14 -34.56 13.16
CA GLU A 131 -12.75 -35.36 14.33
C GLU A 131 -13.97 -35.92 15.07
N GLU A 132 -15.03 -35.12 15.24
CA GLU A 132 -16.29 -35.57 15.85
C GLU A 132 -16.97 -36.66 15.01
N ALA A 133 -16.99 -36.50 13.68
CA ALA A 133 -17.53 -37.50 12.77
C ALA A 133 -16.74 -38.83 12.84
N GLN A 134 -15.41 -38.78 12.92
CA GLN A 134 -14.57 -39.96 13.06
C GLN A 134 -14.76 -40.68 14.41
N GLN A 135 -14.98 -39.94 15.50
CA GLN A 135 -15.23 -40.53 16.81
C GLN A 135 -16.62 -41.20 16.88
N ASN A 136 -17.62 -40.63 16.21
CA ASN A 136 -18.96 -41.20 16.18
C ASN A 136 -19.05 -42.50 15.36
N TRP A 137 -18.23 -42.66 14.32
CA TRP A 137 -18.12 -43.90 13.53
C TRP A 137 -17.34 -45.03 14.23
N ARG A 138 -16.67 -44.74 15.35
CA ARG A 138 -15.86 -45.70 16.12
C ARG A 138 -16.56 -46.24 17.38
N ARG A 139 -17.78 -45.79 17.68
CA ARG A 139 -18.68 -46.40 18.66
C ARG A 139 -19.69 -47.30 17.98
#